data_AF-A0A2G8KWP1-F1
#
_entry.id   AF-A0A2G8KWP1-F1
#
_cell.length_a   1.000
_cell.length_b   1.000
_cell.length_c   1.000
_cell.angle_alpha   90.00
_cell.angle_beta   90.00
_cell.angle_gamma   90.00
#
_symmetry.space_group_name_H-M   'P 1'
#
loop_
_entity.id
_entity.type
_entity.pdbx_description
1 polymer ?
#
loop_
_entity_poly.entity_id
_entity_poly.type
_entity_poly.pdbx_seq_one_letter_code
_entity_poly.pdbx_strand_id
1 'polypeptide(L)'
;MAFKLYCLLLLVRFLWVFQPQPGYIHPDEFFQNPEPLAGDIFGYDVHRTWEFNKTQLTRSVFFPSLTSGISFLVLKTLSEADLLTITPALLLIFPRLAMVLCSLSTDFCIYNISKLLKFNPEKCLNIFASSYIVLVFCSRTFSNSIEVGVYALILLMVVDSRQKQLVPQAQSKKEKGRSLPRRRNPKGRGKVKNITLTPLNFIKYNLDVDNLSSHGIHPQVTHFFVNLPMLCLPLYVSFFTEVFAVYFGKGKASRPTFTSSTSRAFLGLCFFTPVLLISIFPHQEARFVMPAVIPLILLYSEFVTFPNGFPNVPWIAWNLLGCLIFGLLHQAGMIPCLAHINGMLVKQPSAEPVSHHVVFFHTYMPPRHLLMRSLNLKGRASELHIQT
;
A
#
# COMPACT_ATOMS: atom_id res chain seq x y z
N MET A 1 -15.97 27.28 -2.85
CA MET A 1 -14.87 27.06 -1.88
C MET A 1 -14.33 25.65 -2.15
N ALA A 2 -13.37 25.55 -3.04
CA ALA A 2 -12.87 24.29 -3.57
C ALA A 2 -12.17 23.46 -2.48
N PHE A 3 -12.25 22.13 -2.57
CA PHE A 3 -11.51 21.16 -1.75
C PHE A 3 -11.89 21.08 -0.26
N LYS A 4 -13.01 21.69 0.18
CA LYS A 4 -13.47 21.56 1.58
C LYS A 4 -13.67 20.11 2.02
N LEU A 5 -14.32 19.31 1.17
CA LEU A 5 -14.54 17.89 1.45
C LEU A 5 -13.22 17.12 1.53
N TYR A 6 -12.31 17.36 0.58
CA TYR A 6 -10.98 16.75 0.59
C TYR A 6 -10.23 17.03 1.91
N CYS A 7 -10.19 18.29 2.37
CA CYS A 7 -9.53 18.63 3.64
C CYS A 7 -10.16 17.92 4.83
N LEU A 8 -11.49 17.79 4.86
CA LEU A 8 -12.19 17.03 5.91
C LEU A 8 -11.82 15.54 5.87
N LEU A 9 -11.83 14.92 4.69
CA LEU A 9 -11.47 13.51 4.51
C LEU A 9 -9.99 13.26 4.86
N LEU A 10 -9.12 14.23 4.57
CA LEU A 10 -7.72 14.18 4.95
C LEU A 10 -7.56 14.20 6.47
N LEU A 11 -8.30 15.07 7.17
CA LEU A 11 -8.32 15.09 8.64
C LEU A 11 -8.80 13.74 9.19
N VAL A 12 -9.88 13.17 8.63
CA VAL A 12 -10.37 11.83 8.99
C VAL A 12 -9.28 10.78 8.80
N ARG A 13 -8.50 10.84 7.70
CA ARG A 13 -7.38 9.91 7.43
C ARG A 13 -6.31 9.96 8.53
N PHE A 14 -5.96 11.14 9.03
CA PHE A 14 -5.01 11.28 10.15
C PHE A 14 -5.62 10.78 11.46
N LEU A 15 -6.85 11.18 11.78
CA LEU A 15 -7.54 10.75 13.01
C LEU A 15 -7.71 9.24 13.08
N TRP A 16 -7.96 8.60 11.94
CA TRP A 16 -8.13 7.15 11.83
C TRP A 16 -6.92 6.36 12.33
N VAL A 17 -5.70 6.89 12.20
CA VAL A 17 -4.48 6.20 12.65
C VAL A 17 -4.36 6.14 14.16
N PHE A 18 -4.89 7.14 14.88
CA PHE A 18 -4.78 7.21 16.34
C PHE A 18 -5.66 6.22 17.08
N GLN A 19 -6.65 5.63 16.41
CA GLN A 19 -7.40 4.50 16.94
C GLN A 19 -6.73 3.20 16.48
N PRO A 20 -6.11 2.41 17.37
CA PRO A 20 -5.56 1.11 17.00
C PRO A 20 -6.71 0.22 16.52
N GLN A 21 -6.79 -0.04 15.21
CA GLN A 21 -7.78 -0.94 14.66
C GLN A 21 -7.62 -2.33 15.30
N PRO A 22 -8.73 -3.01 15.63
CA PRO A 22 -8.70 -4.19 16.49
C PRO A 22 -8.16 -5.45 15.78
N GLY A 23 -8.03 -5.40 14.45
CA GLY A 23 -7.49 -6.47 13.63
C GLY A 23 -6.57 -5.94 12.51
N TYR A 24 -6.11 -6.85 11.66
CA TYR A 24 -5.26 -6.56 10.51
C TYR A 24 -5.70 -7.35 9.28
N ILE A 25 -5.44 -6.80 8.10
CA ILE A 25 -6.02 -7.31 6.85
C ILE A 25 -5.30 -8.55 6.35
N HIS A 26 -3.99 -8.60 6.53
CA HIS A 26 -3.15 -9.68 6.03
C HIS A 26 -1.84 -9.74 6.84
N PRO A 27 -1.26 -10.93 7.11
CA PRO A 27 0.02 -11.09 7.82
C PRO A 27 1.14 -10.13 7.38
N ASP A 28 1.28 -9.93 6.07
CA ASP A 28 2.28 -9.04 5.47
C ASP A 28 2.20 -7.58 5.93
N GLU A 29 1.08 -7.13 6.51
CA GLU A 29 0.99 -5.84 7.19
C GLU A 29 2.11 -5.70 8.24
N PHE A 30 2.46 -6.80 8.91
CA PHE A 30 3.47 -6.84 9.95
C PHE A 30 4.75 -7.54 9.51
N PHE A 31 4.66 -8.73 8.92
CA PHE A 31 5.83 -9.59 8.70
C PHE A 31 6.71 -9.14 7.54
N GLN A 32 6.18 -8.30 6.63
CA GLN A 32 6.97 -7.71 5.55
C GLN A 32 7.46 -6.29 5.86
N ASN A 33 7.11 -5.73 7.02
CA ASN A 33 7.42 -4.34 7.32
C ASN A 33 7.84 -4.09 8.79
N PRO A 34 6.94 -3.82 9.76
CA PRO A 34 7.35 -3.44 11.11
C PRO A 34 8.02 -4.57 11.89
N GLU A 35 7.60 -5.83 11.73
CA GLU A 35 8.09 -6.91 12.60
C GLU A 35 9.60 -7.18 12.47
N PRO A 36 10.18 -7.33 11.26
CA PRO A 36 11.63 -7.46 11.12
C PRO A 36 12.40 -6.29 11.71
N LEU A 37 11.89 -5.06 11.62
CA LEU A 37 12.58 -3.86 12.08
C LEU A 37 12.45 -3.62 13.58
N ALA A 38 11.34 -4.05 14.19
CA ALA A 38 11.22 -4.05 15.64
C ALA A 38 12.26 -4.98 16.29
N GLY A 39 12.52 -6.14 15.67
CA GLY A 39 13.61 -7.01 16.08
C GLY A 39 14.97 -6.34 15.98
N ASP A 40 15.28 -5.71 14.84
CA ASP A 40 16.59 -5.08 14.61
C ASP A 40 16.83 -3.82 15.48
N ILE A 41 15.80 -3.01 15.74
CA ILE A 41 15.94 -1.70 16.42
C ILE A 41 15.80 -1.81 17.94
N PHE A 42 14.83 -2.60 18.42
CA PHE A 42 14.53 -2.76 19.84
C PHE A 42 15.05 -4.06 20.44
N GLY A 43 15.52 -5.01 19.62
CA GLY A 43 15.93 -6.34 20.11
C GLY A 43 14.75 -7.17 20.61
N TYR A 44 13.55 -6.94 20.09
CA TYR A 44 12.36 -7.72 20.45
C TYR A 44 12.41 -9.13 19.86
N ASP A 45 11.79 -10.08 20.56
CA ASP A 45 11.57 -11.43 20.08
C ASP A 45 10.47 -11.42 19.00
N VAL A 46 10.91 -11.47 17.75
CA VAL A 46 10.07 -11.33 16.56
C VAL A 46 10.10 -12.58 15.71
N HIS A 47 9.05 -12.78 14.90
CA HIS A 47 9.10 -13.76 13.83
C HIS A 47 9.63 -13.13 12.54
N ARG A 48 10.90 -13.39 12.22
CA ARG A 48 11.50 -12.96 10.96
C ARG A 48 11.19 -13.99 9.86
N THR A 49 10.50 -13.54 8.83
CA THR A 49 10.17 -14.36 7.66
C THR A 49 11.39 -14.64 6.79
N TRP A 50 11.29 -15.68 5.95
CA TRP A 50 12.34 -16.12 5.03
C TRP A 50 12.76 -15.01 4.06
N GLU A 51 11.87 -14.08 3.72
CA GLU A 51 12.11 -12.98 2.78
C GLU A 51 13.27 -12.05 3.17
N PHE A 52 13.55 -11.95 4.48
CA PHE A 52 14.65 -11.15 5.04
C PHE A 52 15.79 -12.02 5.58
N ASN A 53 15.76 -13.33 5.33
CA ASN A 53 16.82 -14.23 5.78
C ASN A 53 18.00 -14.21 4.79
N LYS A 54 19.23 -14.34 5.32
CA LYS A 54 20.48 -14.25 4.55
C LYS A 54 20.61 -15.32 3.46
N THR A 55 19.87 -16.41 3.58
CA THR A 55 19.90 -17.56 2.67
C THR A 55 18.99 -17.40 1.45
N GLN A 56 17.91 -16.61 1.54
CA GLN A 56 16.93 -16.40 0.45
C GLN A 56 16.40 -14.95 0.47
N LEU A 57 17.23 -13.99 0.07
CA LEU A 57 16.83 -12.58 -0.06
C LEU A 57 15.87 -12.40 -1.25
N THR A 58 14.57 -12.48 -1.00
CA THR A 58 13.52 -12.26 -2.00
C THR A 58 12.93 -10.85 -1.95
N ARG A 59 13.08 -10.12 -0.83
CA ARG A 59 12.53 -8.76 -0.66
C ARG A 59 13.60 -7.73 -0.25
N SER A 60 13.43 -6.48 -0.71
CA SER A 60 14.27 -5.36 -0.30
C SER A 60 13.82 -4.78 1.04
N VAL A 61 14.76 -4.54 1.95
CA VAL A 61 14.51 -3.89 3.25
C VAL A 61 14.30 -2.37 3.13
N PHE A 62 14.60 -1.78 1.96
CA PHE A 62 14.60 -0.32 1.75
C PHE A 62 13.30 0.37 2.16
N PHE A 63 12.16 -0.11 1.67
CA PHE A 63 10.86 0.50 1.94
C PHE A 63 10.37 0.28 3.39
N PRO A 64 10.51 -0.92 3.97
CA PRO A 64 10.33 -1.10 5.40
C PRO A 64 11.18 -0.13 6.24
N SER A 65 12.47 0.01 5.92
CA SER A 65 13.38 0.90 6.65
C SER A 65 12.94 2.36 6.58
N LEU A 66 12.47 2.83 5.41
CA LEU A 66 12.00 4.20 5.22
C LEU A 66 10.69 4.48 6.00
N THR A 67 9.85 3.46 6.19
CA THR A 67 8.55 3.60 6.87
C THR A 67 8.68 3.21 8.33
N SER A 68 8.51 1.92 8.66
CA SER A 68 8.57 1.46 10.06
C SER A 68 9.93 1.67 10.71
N GLY A 69 11.02 1.60 9.95
CA GLY A 69 12.38 1.80 10.50
C GLY A 69 12.59 3.20 11.06
N ILE A 70 12.34 4.23 10.25
CA ILE A 70 12.42 5.63 10.71
C ILE A 70 11.43 5.88 11.85
N SER A 71 10.19 5.39 11.73
CA SER A 71 9.18 5.50 12.78
C SER A 71 9.66 4.93 14.12
N PHE A 72 10.28 3.76 14.12
CA PHE A 72 10.82 3.13 15.33
C PHE A 72 12.08 3.79 15.86
N LEU A 73 12.96 4.31 14.98
CA LEU A 73 14.10 5.11 15.43
C LEU A 73 13.64 6.38 16.15
N VAL A 74 12.66 7.10 15.60
CA VAL A 74 12.06 8.27 16.27
C VAL A 74 11.42 7.87 17.59
N LEU A 75 10.66 6.77 17.62
CA LEU A 75 10.03 6.31 18.85
C LEU A 75 11.07 5.93 19.92
N LYS A 76 12.16 5.28 19.51
CA LYS A 76 13.29 4.92 20.38
C LYS A 76 13.98 6.15 20.95
N THR A 77 14.32 7.13 20.11
CA THR A 77 15.00 8.35 20.56
C THR A 77 14.13 9.19 21.48
N LEU A 78 12.82 9.29 21.22
CA LEU A 78 11.88 9.97 22.12
C LEU A 78 11.74 9.26 23.47
N SER A 79 11.79 7.92 23.48
CA SER A 79 11.77 7.14 24.71
C SER A 79 13.07 7.24 25.50
N GLU A 80 14.22 7.28 24.83
CA GLU A 80 15.54 7.48 25.46
C GLU A 80 15.71 8.90 26.02
N ALA A 81 14.96 9.86 25.48
CA ALA A 81 14.90 11.24 25.97
C ALA A 81 13.83 11.47 27.06
N ASP A 82 13.23 10.40 27.60
CA ASP A 82 12.16 10.44 28.61
C ASP A 82 10.91 11.25 28.20
N LEU A 83 10.67 11.46 26.90
CA LEU A 83 9.52 12.22 26.39
C LEU A 83 8.25 11.36 26.26
N LEU A 84 8.39 10.05 26.11
CA LEU A 84 7.29 9.08 26.04
C LEU A 84 7.72 7.70 26.50
N THR A 85 6.76 6.85 26.85
CA THR A 85 6.99 5.42 27.07
C THR A 85 6.47 4.64 25.87
N ILE A 86 7.29 3.73 25.35
CA ILE A 86 6.88 2.85 24.25
C ILE A 86 5.72 1.96 24.73
N THR A 87 4.66 1.88 23.93
CA THR A 87 3.52 0.99 24.16
C THR A 87 3.18 0.24 22.88
N PRO A 88 2.46 -0.89 22.94
CA PRO A 88 2.03 -1.62 21.74
C PRO A 88 1.21 -0.73 20.78
N ALA A 89 0.45 0.23 21.32
CA ALA A 89 -0.30 1.18 20.52
C ALA A 89 0.62 2.12 19.72
N LEU A 90 1.70 2.65 20.33
CA LEU A 90 2.65 3.52 19.64
C LEU A 90 3.43 2.76 18.55
N LEU A 91 3.70 1.47 18.75
CA LEU A 91 4.31 0.60 17.73
C LEU A 91 3.41 0.41 16.49
N LEU A 92 2.09 0.62 16.60
CA LEU A 92 1.17 0.64 15.48
C LEU A 92 1.01 2.05 14.89
N ILE A 93 0.85 3.06 15.75
CA ILE A 93 0.51 4.44 15.34
C ILE A 93 1.65 5.07 14.54
N PHE A 94 2.90 4.97 15.00
CA PHE A 94 4.03 5.67 14.38
C PHE A 94 4.33 5.19 12.94
N PRO A 95 4.39 3.87 12.66
CA PRO A 95 4.51 3.39 11.27
C PRO A 95 3.32 3.77 10.39
N ARG A 96 2.09 3.71 10.92
CA ARG A 96 0.87 4.10 10.19
C ARG A 96 0.81 5.59 9.87
N LEU A 97 1.32 6.44 10.76
CA LEU A 97 1.46 7.88 10.50
C LEU A 97 2.44 8.13 9.35
N ALA A 98 3.56 7.40 9.31
CA ALA A 98 4.48 7.46 8.18
C ALA A 98 3.80 7.03 6.86
N MET A 99 2.97 5.98 6.90
CA MET A 99 2.18 5.56 5.72
C MET A 99 1.18 6.62 5.27
N VAL A 100 0.48 7.30 6.19
CA VAL A 100 -0.39 8.43 5.85
C VAL A 100 0.40 9.57 5.22
N LEU A 101 1.58 9.90 5.72
CA LEU A 101 2.47 10.91 5.11
C LEU A 101 2.90 10.48 3.70
N CYS A 102 3.28 9.22 3.50
CA CYS A 102 3.59 8.67 2.18
C CYS A 102 2.37 8.77 1.24
N SER A 103 1.15 8.54 1.74
CA SER A 103 -0.07 8.59 0.92
C SER A 103 -0.29 9.97 0.30
N LEU A 104 0.14 11.06 0.95
CA LEU A 104 0.03 12.45 0.42
C LEU A 104 0.72 12.64 -0.92
N SER A 105 1.79 11.88 -1.18
CA SER A 105 2.46 11.88 -2.48
C SER A 105 1.52 11.40 -3.61
N THR A 106 0.62 10.48 -3.29
CA THR A 106 -0.40 9.97 -4.23
C THR A 106 -1.47 11.03 -4.47
N ASP A 107 -1.96 11.70 -3.42
CA ASP A 107 -2.88 12.83 -3.56
C ASP A 107 -2.27 13.93 -4.47
N PHE A 108 -1.00 14.27 -4.24
CA PHE A 108 -0.25 15.20 -5.10
C PHE A 108 -0.20 14.74 -6.56
N CYS A 109 0.08 13.46 -6.81
CA CYS A 109 0.13 12.92 -8.16
C CYS A 109 -1.24 12.98 -8.85
N ILE A 110 -2.31 12.54 -8.17
CA ILE A 110 -3.69 12.57 -8.71
C ILE A 110 -4.10 13.99 -9.06
N TYR A 111 -3.82 14.96 -8.19
CA TYR A 111 -4.12 16.37 -8.43
C TYR A 111 -3.43 16.90 -9.69
N ASN A 112 -2.12 16.66 -9.83
CA ASN A 112 -1.35 17.16 -10.97
C ASN A 112 -1.71 16.44 -12.28
N ILE A 113 -1.89 15.11 -12.25
CA ILE A 113 -2.36 14.35 -13.42
C ILE A 113 -3.72 14.86 -13.87
N SER A 114 -4.65 15.09 -12.93
CA SER A 114 -5.99 15.60 -13.26
C SER A 114 -5.91 16.95 -13.95
N LYS A 115 -5.07 17.88 -13.47
CA LYS A 115 -4.85 19.18 -14.13
C LYS A 115 -4.22 19.04 -15.52
N LEU A 116 -3.18 18.22 -15.67
CA LEU A 116 -2.50 17.99 -16.95
C LEU A 116 -3.43 17.36 -18.00
N LEU A 117 -4.33 16.48 -17.58
CA LEU A 117 -5.30 15.82 -18.45
C LEU A 117 -6.62 16.60 -18.60
N LYS A 118 -6.76 17.76 -17.94
CA LYS A 118 -7.99 18.59 -17.92
C LYS A 118 -9.21 17.87 -17.34
N PHE A 119 -9.00 16.94 -16.41
CA PHE A 119 -10.05 16.39 -15.55
C PHE A 119 -10.31 17.31 -14.34
N ASN A 120 -11.46 17.14 -13.67
CA ASN A 120 -11.77 17.88 -12.46
C ASN A 120 -10.95 17.34 -11.26
N PRO A 121 -9.95 18.08 -10.74
CA PRO A 121 -9.07 17.57 -9.69
C PRO A 121 -9.79 17.37 -8.35
N GLU A 122 -10.81 18.18 -8.06
CA GLU A 122 -11.59 18.08 -6.83
C GLU A 122 -12.37 16.76 -6.78
N LYS A 123 -13.01 16.36 -7.88
CA LYS A 123 -13.71 15.08 -7.96
C LYS A 123 -12.75 13.89 -7.80
N CYS A 124 -11.61 13.90 -8.49
CA CYS A 124 -10.61 12.85 -8.39
C CYS A 124 -10.08 12.70 -6.95
N LEU A 125 -9.74 13.83 -6.31
CA LEU A 125 -9.24 13.83 -4.93
C LEU A 125 -10.32 13.41 -3.93
N ASN A 126 -11.56 13.88 -4.06
CA ASN A 126 -12.65 13.48 -3.17
C ASN A 126 -12.91 11.97 -3.26
N ILE A 127 -12.89 11.38 -4.45
CA ILE A 127 -13.06 9.94 -4.65
C ILE A 127 -11.88 9.17 -4.07
N PHE A 128 -10.63 9.57 -4.34
CA PHE A 128 -9.47 8.91 -3.74
C PHE A 128 -9.50 8.97 -2.21
N ALA A 129 -9.68 10.17 -1.65
CA ALA A 129 -9.65 10.41 -0.20
C ALA A 129 -10.82 9.78 0.56
N SER A 130 -11.98 9.57 -0.09
CA SER A 130 -13.13 8.88 0.52
C SER A 130 -13.10 7.37 0.32
N SER A 131 -12.07 6.82 -0.36
CA SER A 131 -11.99 5.38 -0.55
C SER A 131 -11.52 4.66 0.71
N TYR A 132 -12.12 3.51 1.02
CA TYR A 132 -11.66 2.64 2.11
C TYR A 132 -10.26 2.08 1.84
N ILE A 133 -9.84 1.99 0.57
CA ILE A 133 -8.48 1.62 0.19
C ILE A 133 -7.50 2.61 0.79
N VAL A 134 -7.76 3.92 0.65
CA VAL A 134 -6.87 4.94 1.19
C VAL A 134 -6.95 5.00 2.71
N LEU A 135 -8.16 4.94 3.27
CA LEU A 135 -8.36 5.04 4.71
C LEU A 135 -7.83 3.82 5.47
N VAL A 136 -7.92 2.62 4.89
CA VAL A 136 -7.57 1.35 5.55
C VAL A 136 -6.28 0.76 5.02
N PHE A 137 -6.11 0.56 3.70
CA PHE A 137 -4.91 -0.09 3.17
C PHE A 137 -3.73 0.87 3.10
N CYS A 138 -3.91 2.09 2.57
CA CYS A 138 -2.81 3.05 2.42
C CYS A 138 -2.35 3.69 3.73
N SER A 139 -3.16 3.63 4.80
CA SER A 139 -2.78 4.06 6.15
C SER A 139 -2.05 2.97 6.93
N ARG A 140 -2.05 1.72 6.44
CA ARG A 140 -1.39 0.56 7.05
C ARG A 140 -0.09 0.21 6.34
N THR A 141 0.76 -0.56 7.02
CA THR A 141 2.17 -0.82 6.67
C THR A 141 2.39 -1.81 5.52
N PHE A 142 1.49 -1.84 4.54
CA PHE A 142 1.64 -2.66 3.34
C PHE A 142 2.68 -2.08 2.38
N SER A 143 3.54 -2.94 1.82
CA SER A 143 4.40 -2.53 0.70
C SER A 143 3.56 -2.16 -0.53
N ASN A 144 2.41 -2.81 -0.72
CA ASN A 144 1.49 -2.51 -1.83
C ASN A 144 0.96 -1.07 -1.78
N SER A 145 0.82 -0.48 -0.60
CA SER A 145 0.45 0.93 -0.45
C SER A 145 1.54 1.88 -0.96
N ILE A 146 2.81 1.49 -0.82
CA ILE A 146 3.94 2.23 -1.40
C ILE A 146 3.96 2.06 -2.93
N GLU A 147 3.65 0.86 -3.42
CA GLU A 147 3.52 0.59 -4.86
C GLU A 147 2.44 1.48 -5.51
N VAL A 148 1.33 1.75 -4.82
CA VAL A 148 0.31 2.73 -5.28
C VAL A 148 0.94 4.11 -5.50
N GLY A 149 1.72 4.59 -4.53
CA GLY A 149 2.39 5.90 -4.62
C GLY A 149 3.44 5.96 -5.73
N VAL A 150 4.28 4.91 -5.85
CA VAL A 150 5.28 4.80 -6.92
C VAL A 150 4.61 4.74 -8.29
N TYR A 151 3.54 3.96 -8.43
CA TYR A 151 2.76 3.88 -9.66
C TYR A 151 2.18 5.24 -10.04
N ALA A 152 1.59 5.97 -9.09
CA ALA A 152 1.03 7.30 -9.31
C ALA A 152 2.11 8.32 -9.73
N LEU A 153 3.30 8.24 -9.13
CA LEU A 153 4.45 9.07 -9.49
C LEU A 153 4.93 8.79 -10.92
N ILE A 154 5.09 7.52 -11.29
CA ILE A 154 5.46 7.12 -12.65
C ILE A 154 4.41 7.61 -13.66
N LEU A 155 3.13 7.43 -13.33
CA LEU A 155 2.03 7.91 -14.18
C LEU A 155 2.09 9.43 -14.38
N LEU A 156 2.34 10.20 -13.32
CA LEU A 156 2.54 11.64 -13.40
C LEU A 156 3.70 12.01 -14.33
N MET A 157 4.86 11.36 -14.17
CA MET A 157 6.04 11.62 -15.00
C MET A 157 5.76 11.35 -16.49
N VAL A 158 5.05 10.27 -16.80
CA VAL A 158 4.68 9.92 -18.18
C VAL A 158 3.69 10.95 -18.75
N VAL A 159 2.68 11.35 -17.98
CA VAL A 159 1.68 12.34 -18.44
C VAL A 159 2.33 13.71 -18.68
N ASP A 160 3.19 14.18 -17.78
CA ASP A 160 3.91 15.44 -17.93
C ASP A 160 4.84 15.44 -19.15
N SER A 161 5.58 14.34 -19.35
CA SER A 161 6.44 14.16 -20.52
C SER A 161 5.65 14.23 -21.84
N ARG A 162 4.48 13.56 -21.90
CA ARG A 162 3.61 13.60 -23.09
C ARG A 162 3.05 14.99 -23.36
N GLN A 163 2.63 15.74 -22.33
CA GLN A 163 2.12 17.10 -22.51
C GLN A 163 3.20 18.03 -23.09
N LYS A 164 4.43 17.93 -22.60
CA LYS A 164 5.57 18.72 -23.12
C LYS A 164 5.88 18.42 -24.60
N GLN A 165 5.59 17.22 -25.08
CA GLN A 165 5.75 16.86 -26.49
C GLN A 165 4.60 17.35 -27.39
N LEU A 166 3.40 17.52 -26.83
CA LEU A 166 2.20 17.94 -27.57
C LEU A 166 2.08 19.47 -27.71
N VAL A 167 2.72 20.24 -26.83
CA VAL A 167 2.85 21.69 -26.99
C VAL A 167 3.91 21.94 -28.07
N PRO A 168 3.57 22.55 -29.24
CA PRO A 168 4.56 22.89 -30.23
C PRO A 168 5.63 23.79 -29.61
N GLN A 169 6.90 23.40 -29.68
CA GLN A 169 8.02 24.24 -29.26
C GLN A 169 8.06 25.49 -30.16
N ALA A 170 7.35 26.55 -29.77
CA ALA A 170 7.41 27.86 -30.42
C ALA A 170 8.78 28.56 -30.21
N GLN A 171 9.75 27.90 -29.57
CA GLN A 171 11.11 28.41 -29.36
C GLN A 171 12.12 27.26 -29.43
N SER A 172 12.35 26.73 -30.64
CA SER A 172 13.55 25.94 -30.95
C SER A 172 14.12 26.35 -32.31
N LYS A 173 14.44 27.64 -32.41
CA LYS A 173 15.36 28.20 -33.41
C LYS A 173 16.32 29.13 -32.68
N LYS A 174 17.28 28.56 -31.93
CA LYS A 174 18.59 29.14 -31.57
C LYS A 174 19.24 28.22 -30.54
N GLU A 175 19.84 27.13 -31.02
CA GLU A 175 21.01 26.48 -30.42
C GLU A 175 21.36 25.23 -31.26
N LYS A 176 21.73 25.46 -32.52
CA LYS A 176 22.59 24.51 -33.26
C LYS A 176 24.00 25.07 -33.18
N GLY A 177 24.80 24.55 -32.24
CA GLY A 177 26.20 24.96 -32.11
C GLY A 177 26.84 24.60 -30.78
N ARG A 178 26.80 23.33 -30.35
CA ARG A 178 27.78 22.83 -29.37
C ARG A 178 28.10 21.36 -29.63
N SER A 179 29.36 21.13 -29.97
CA SER A 179 29.95 19.81 -30.16
C SER A 179 29.83 18.97 -28.89
N LEU A 180 29.39 17.72 -29.05
CA LEU A 180 29.36 16.72 -27.98
C LEU A 180 30.79 16.38 -27.55
N PRO A 181 31.14 16.41 -26.25
CA PRO A 181 32.41 15.87 -25.80
C PRO A 181 32.40 14.34 -25.92
N ARG A 182 33.50 13.80 -26.46
CA ARG A 182 33.80 12.37 -26.58
C ARG A 182 33.58 11.66 -25.23
N ARG A 183 32.69 10.67 -25.21
CA ARG A 183 32.50 9.73 -24.09
C ARG A 183 33.83 9.03 -23.79
N ARG A 184 34.40 9.25 -22.61
CA ARG A 184 35.49 8.41 -22.08
C ARG A 184 34.90 7.05 -21.68
N ASN A 185 35.50 5.98 -22.18
CA ASN A 185 35.21 4.61 -21.74
C ASN A 185 35.55 4.47 -20.24
N PRO A 186 34.64 3.97 -19.38
CA PRO A 186 35.01 3.54 -18.05
C PRO A 186 35.83 2.24 -18.14
N LYS A 187 37.14 2.34 -17.88
CA LYS A 187 38.00 1.19 -17.55
C LYS A 187 37.77 0.85 -16.07
N GLY A 188 37.44 -0.41 -15.80
CA GLY A 188 37.36 -0.95 -14.44
C GLY A 188 36.14 -1.84 -14.21
N ARG A 189 36.09 -3.02 -14.85
CA ARG A 189 35.19 -4.09 -14.39
C ARG A 189 35.87 -4.85 -13.27
N GLY A 190 35.64 -4.44 -12.03
CA GLY A 190 35.79 -5.33 -10.90
C GLY A 190 34.78 -6.48 -11.06
N LYS A 191 35.24 -7.73 -11.01
CA LYS A 191 34.36 -8.90 -10.95
C LYS A 191 33.65 -8.88 -9.58
N VAL A 192 32.45 -8.30 -9.53
CA VAL A 192 31.53 -8.53 -8.41
C VAL A 192 31.00 -9.96 -8.58
N LYS A 193 31.60 -10.92 -7.89
CA LYS A 193 31.03 -12.25 -7.74
C LYS A 193 29.82 -12.11 -6.80
N ASN A 194 28.65 -12.51 -7.29
CA ASN A 194 27.35 -12.56 -6.60
C ASN A 194 26.59 -11.22 -6.50
N ILE A 195 26.24 -10.63 -7.65
CA ILE A 195 25.13 -9.66 -7.70
C ILE A 195 23.82 -10.45 -7.58
N THR A 196 23.14 -10.31 -6.46
CA THR A 196 21.80 -10.85 -6.28
C THR A 196 20.79 -9.83 -6.79
N LEU A 197 20.14 -10.13 -7.91
CA LEU A 197 19.05 -9.31 -8.44
C LEU A 197 17.73 -9.77 -7.82
N THR A 198 17.28 -9.05 -6.80
CA THR A 198 16.02 -9.32 -6.09
C THR A 198 14.80 -9.50 -7.02
N PRO A 199 14.63 -8.75 -8.14
CA PRO A 199 13.51 -9.00 -9.05
C PRO A 199 13.54 -10.37 -9.74
N LEU A 200 14.73 -10.90 -10.06
CA LEU A 200 14.84 -12.21 -10.71
C LEU A 200 14.53 -13.34 -9.73
N ASN A 201 14.96 -13.22 -8.48
CA ASN A 201 14.61 -14.16 -7.42
C ASN A 201 13.11 -14.13 -7.10
N PHE A 202 12.51 -12.93 -7.11
CA PHE A 202 11.06 -12.77 -6.95
C PHE A 202 10.28 -13.48 -8.06
N ILE A 203 10.66 -13.30 -9.33
CA ILE A 203 10.00 -13.97 -10.46
C ILE A 203 10.13 -15.49 -10.33
N LYS A 204 11.34 -16.00 -10.04
CA LYS A 204 11.57 -17.44 -9.89
C LYS A 204 10.74 -18.03 -8.74
N TYR A 205 10.65 -17.32 -7.62
CA TYR A 205 9.87 -17.74 -6.45
C TYR A 205 8.36 -17.80 -6.74
N ASN A 206 7.81 -16.77 -7.40
CA ASN A 206 6.36 -16.65 -7.68
C ASN A 206 5.88 -17.44 -8.90
N LEU A 207 6.76 -18.12 -9.64
CA LEU A 207 6.38 -19.05 -10.72
C LEU A 207 6.34 -20.51 -10.27
N ASP A 208 6.94 -20.82 -9.11
CA ASP A 208 7.06 -22.18 -8.60
C ASP A 208 5.81 -22.59 -7.83
N VAL A 209 5.03 -23.51 -8.42
CA VAL A 209 3.73 -23.96 -7.89
C VAL A 209 3.87 -24.67 -6.54
N ASP A 210 4.99 -25.34 -6.29
CA ASP A 210 5.22 -26.07 -5.04
C ASP A 210 5.39 -25.09 -3.86
N ASN A 211 6.07 -23.95 -4.09
CA ASN A 211 6.18 -22.89 -3.09
C ASN A 211 4.82 -22.20 -2.85
N LEU A 212 4.02 -22.03 -3.91
CA LEU A 212 2.73 -21.32 -3.88
C LEU A 212 1.59 -22.16 -3.29
N SER A 213 1.70 -23.48 -3.28
CA SER A 213 0.69 -24.39 -2.72
C SER A 213 0.36 -24.09 -1.25
N SER A 214 1.33 -23.54 -0.51
CA SER A 214 1.18 -23.09 0.88
C SER A 214 0.55 -21.70 1.04
N HIS A 215 0.43 -20.92 -0.04
CA HIS A 215 -0.04 -19.51 -0.05
C HIS A 215 -1.40 -19.34 -0.77
N GLY A 216 -1.99 -20.43 -1.28
CA GLY A 216 -3.26 -20.43 -2.01
C GLY A 216 -3.08 -20.19 -3.50
N ILE A 217 -3.70 -21.07 -4.31
CA ILE A 217 -3.71 -21.00 -5.77
C ILE A 217 -5.09 -20.53 -6.21
N HIS A 218 -5.13 -19.54 -7.10
CA HIS A 218 -6.36 -18.95 -7.59
C HIS A 218 -6.47 -19.06 -9.11
N PRO A 219 -7.70 -19.12 -9.66
CA PRO A 219 -7.90 -18.98 -11.10
C PRO A 219 -7.33 -17.65 -11.61
N GLN A 220 -6.76 -17.65 -12.82
CA GLN A 220 -6.09 -16.47 -13.40
C GLN A 220 -7.02 -15.25 -13.59
N VAL A 221 -8.33 -15.47 -13.50
CA VAL A 221 -9.36 -14.45 -13.67
C VAL A 221 -9.77 -13.76 -12.35
N THR A 222 -9.21 -14.18 -11.21
CA THR A 222 -9.59 -13.70 -9.87
C THR A 222 -9.37 -12.20 -9.71
N HIS A 223 -8.31 -11.64 -10.30
CA HIS A 223 -8.08 -10.20 -10.30
C HIS A 223 -9.24 -9.40 -10.91
N PHE A 224 -9.80 -9.89 -12.02
CA PHE A 224 -10.88 -9.21 -12.74
C PHE A 224 -12.25 -9.40 -12.08
N PHE A 225 -12.58 -10.61 -11.63
CA PHE A 225 -13.94 -10.91 -11.17
C PHE A 225 -14.13 -10.87 -9.65
N VAL A 226 -13.05 -10.84 -8.87
CA VAL A 226 -13.13 -10.82 -7.40
C VAL A 226 -12.41 -9.60 -6.86
N ASN A 227 -11.11 -9.47 -7.14
CA ASN A 227 -10.27 -8.48 -6.46
C ASN A 227 -10.59 -7.03 -6.86
N LEU A 228 -10.69 -6.72 -8.16
CA LEU A 228 -11.04 -5.38 -8.62
C LEU A 228 -12.47 -4.94 -8.22
N PRO A 229 -13.50 -5.79 -8.37
CA PRO A 229 -14.82 -5.54 -7.80
C PRO A 229 -14.75 -5.25 -6.31
N MET A 230 -14.03 -6.07 -5.54
CA MET A 230 -13.89 -5.88 -4.09
C MET A 230 -13.32 -4.48 -3.77
N LEU A 231 -12.23 -4.10 -4.43
CA LEU A 231 -11.55 -2.83 -4.21
C LEU A 231 -12.40 -1.61 -4.58
N CYS A 232 -13.09 -1.63 -5.72
CA CYS A 232 -13.63 -0.41 -6.31
C CYS A 232 -14.90 -0.60 -7.13
N LEU A 233 -15.85 -1.45 -6.68
CA LEU A 233 -17.04 -1.85 -7.43
C LEU A 233 -17.74 -0.69 -8.17
N PRO A 234 -18.04 0.49 -7.58
CA PRO A 234 -18.76 1.54 -8.30
C PRO A 234 -17.96 2.15 -9.47
N LEU A 235 -16.62 2.26 -9.35
CA LEU A 235 -15.76 2.67 -10.46
C LEU A 235 -15.69 1.56 -11.51
N TYR A 236 -15.66 0.30 -11.08
CA TYR A 236 -15.58 -0.85 -11.96
C TYR A 236 -16.88 -1.07 -12.77
N VAL A 237 -18.05 -0.80 -12.16
CA VAL A 237 -19.32 -0.73 -12.86
C VAL A 237 -19.30 0.40 -13.90
N SER A 238 -18.81 1.59 -13.54
CA SER A 238 -18.69 2.71 -14.47
C SER A 238 -17.83 2.34 -15.69
N PHE A 239 -16.70 1.66 -15.44
CA PHE A 239 -15.85 1.10 -16.48
C PHE A 239 -16.60 0.16 -17.43
N PHE A 240 -17.31 -0.85 -16.91
CA PHE A 240 -18.06 -1.78 -17.76
C PHE A 240 -19.22 -1.12 -18.50
N THR A 241 -19.92 -0.15 -17.90
CA THR A 241 -20.99 0.56 -18.60
C THR A 241 -20.48 1.28 -19.84
N GLU A 242 -19.26 1.85 -19.79
CA GLU A 242 -18.62 2.43 -20.97
C GLU A 242 -18.24 1.37 -22.00
N VAL A 243 -17.62 0.27 -21.57
CA VAL A 243 -17.25 -0.83 -22.50
C VAL A 243 -18.47 -1.37 -23.23
N PHE A 244 -19.58 -1.60 -22.52
CA PHE A 244 -20.84 -2.03 -23.11
C PHE A 244 -21.41 -0.98 -24.07
N ALA A 245 -21.38 0.31 -23.70
CA ALA A 245 -21.87 1.37 -24.57
C ALA A 245 -21.05 1.49 -25.86
N VAL A 246 -19.72 1.31 -25.79
CA VAL A 246 -18.83 1.29 -26.96
C VAL A 246 -19.10 0.06 -27.82
N TYR A 247 -19.19 -1.13 -27.22
CA TYR A 247 -19.44 -2.39 -27.93
C TYR A 247 -20.77 -2.39 -28.70
N PHE A 248 -21.83 -1.84 -28.10
CA PHE A 248 -23.16 -1.75 -28.72
C PHE A 248 -23.39 -0.48 -29.54
N GLY A 249 -22.35 0.33 -29.80
CA GLY A 249 -22.46 1.52 -30.65
C GLY A 249 -23.32 2.65 -30.06
N LYS A 250 -23.61 2.64 -28.76
CA LYS A 250 -24.44 3.65 -28.05
C LYS A 250 -23.63 4.86 -27.56
N GLY A 251 -22.42 5.08 -28.10
CA GLY A 251 -21.34 5.93 -27.57
C GLY A 251 -21.56 7.45 -27.49
N LYS A 252 -22.80 7.96 -27.39
CA LYS A 252 -23.09 9.41 -27.28
C LYS A 252 -24.04 9.78 -26.12
N ALA A 253 -24.24 8.91 -25.14
CA ALA A 253 -25.12 9.22 -24.01
C ALA A 253 -24.38 9.93 -22.84
N SER A 254 -24.43 11.26 -22.85
CA SER A 254 -24.91 12.07 -21.71
C SER A 254 -23.98 12.52 -20.56
N ARG A 255 -22.65 12.63 -20.69
CA ARG A 255 -21.86 13.56 -19.84
C ARG A 255 -20.71 14.26 -20.61
N PRO A 256 -20.59 15.60 -20.54
CA PRO A 256 -19.68 16.39 -21.36
C PRO A 256 -18.32 16.57 -20.66
N THR A 257 -17.48 15.54 -20.64
CA THR A 257 -16.06 15.68 -20.24
C THR A 257 -15.19 14.71 -21.04
N PHE A 258 -15.41 14.67 -22.35
CA PHE A 258 -14.47 14.01 -23.25
C PHE A 258 -13.20 14.85 -23.34
N THR A 259 -12.25 14.56 -22.45
CA THR A 259 -10.83 14.73 -22.77
C THR A 259 -10.53 13.98 -24.06
N SER A 260 -9.45 14.35 -24.77
CA SER A 260 -9.11 13.72 -26.05
C SER A 260 -9.14 12.19 -25.91
N SER A 261 -9.75 11.50 -26.88
CA SER A 261 -9.87 10.03 -26.92
C SER A 261 -8.55 9.32 -26.57
N THR A 262 -7.43 9.93 -26.98
CA THR A 262 -6.05 9.51 -26.69
C THR A 262 -5.70 9.43 -25.19
N SER A 263 -6.13 10.38 -24.36
CA SER A 263 -5.84 10.39 -22.91
C SER A 263 -6.62 9.30 -22.19
N ARG A 264 -7.89 9.09 -22.59
CA ARG A 264 -8.71 8.00 -22.05
C ARG A 264 -8.14 6.63 -22.43
N ALA A 265 -7.81 6.42 -23.70
CA ALA A 265 -7.18 5.18 -24.17
C ALA A 265 -5.86 4.89 -23.43
N PHE A 266 -5.04 5.92 -23.22
CA PHE A 266 -3.81 5.79 -22.45
C PHE A 266 -4.05 5.34 -21.00
N LEU A 267 -4.96 5.98 -20.27
CA LEU A 267 -5.29 5.56 -18.90
C LEU A 267 -5.91 4.16 -18.85
N GLY A 268 -6.72 3.80 -19.87
CA GLY A 268 -7.22 2.44 -20.03
C GLY A 268 -6.09 1.41 -20.18
N LEU A 269 -5.07 1.71 -20.99
CA LEU A 269 -3.88 0.86 -21.12
C LEU A 269 -3.06 0.79 -19.82
N CYS A 270 -2.93 1.91 -19.10
CA CYS A 270 -2.29 1.96 -17.78
C CYS A 270 -3.04 1.12 -16.74
N PHE A 271 -4.36 0.95 -16.88
CA PHE A 271 -5.17 0.06 -16.06
C PHE A 271 -5.02 -1.41 -16.49
N PHE A 272 -5.30 -1.72 -17.75
CA PHE A 272 -5.39 -3.10 -18.23
C PHE A 272 -4.06 -3.85 -18.26
N THR A 273 -3.00 -3.19 -18.72
CA THR A 273 -1.69 -3.83 -18.92
C THR A 273 -1.12 -4.41 -17.62
N PRO A 274 -1.01 -3.66 -16.50
CA PRO A 274 -0.49 -4.24 -15.26
C PRO A 274 -1.41 -5.30 -14.65
N VAL A 275 -2.73 -5.14 -14.76
CA VAL A 275 -3.69 -6.15 -14.26
C VAL A 275 -3.53 -7.46 -15.02
N LEU A 276 -3.40 -7.43 -16.35
CA LEU A 276 -3.18 -8.65 -17.15
C LEU A 276 -1.83 -9.31 -16.81
N LEU A 277 -0.76 -8.52 -16.71
CA LEU A 277 0.56 -9.05 -16.41
C LEU A 277 0.63 -9.71 -15.02
N ILE A 278 0.04 -9.09 -14.00
CA ILE A 278 0.04 -9.65 -12.64
C ILE A 278 -0.93 -10.82 -12.50
N SER A 279 -1.93 -10.94 -13.39
CA SER A 279 -2.87 -12.07 -13.44
C SER A 279 -2.28 -13.35 -14.05
N ILE A 280 -1.09 -13.28 -14.64
CA ILE A 280 -0.36 -14.48 -15.09
C ILE A 280 0.02 -15.35 -13.89
N PHE A 281 0.36 -14.72 -12.75
CA PHE A 281 0.73 -15.42 -11.54
C PHE A 281 -0.49 -16.11 -10.89
N PRO A 282 -0.38 -17.38 -10.46
CA PRO A 282 -1.49 -18.12 -9.84
C PRO A 282 -1.93 -17.55 -8.50
N HIS A 283 -1.04 -16.88 -7.78
CA HIS A 283 -1.34 -16.27 -6.49
C HIS A 283 -1.89 -14.86 -6.72
N GLN A 284 -3.18 -14.70 -6.45
CA GLN A 284 -3.95 -13.51 -6.77
C GLN A 284 -4.62 -12.93 -5.53
N GLU A 285 -4.03 -11.87 -5.01
CA GLU A 285 -4.60 -11.13 -3.89
C GLU A 285 -4.99 -9.71 -4.30
N ALA A 286 -6.02 -9.16 -3.66
CA ALA A 286 -6.50 -7.85 -4.04
C ALA A 286 -5.49 -6.72 -3.84
N ARG A 287 -4.63 -6.83 -2.82
CA ARG A 287 -3.58 -5.84 -2.58
C ARG A 287 -2.61 -5.67 -3.76
N PHE A 288 -2.41 -6.71 -4.59
CA PHE A 288 -1.53 -6.64 -5.76
C PHE A 288 -2.05 -5.73 -6.87
N VAL A 289 -3.37 -5.55 -6.96
CA VAL A 289 -4.02 -4.72 -7.98
C VAL A 289 -4.47 -3.35 -7.46
N MET A 290 -4.16 -3.00 -6.22
CA MET A 290 -4.44 -1.66 -5.66
C MET A 290 -3.91 -0.51 -6.54
N PRO A 291 -2.70 -0.54 -7.14
CA PRO A 291 -2.22 0.54 -7.99
C PRO A 291 -3.11 0.81 -9.21
N ALA A 292 -3.81 -0.22 -9.71
CA ALA A 292 -4.72 -0.10 -10.85
C ALA A 292 -5.99 0.71 -10.54
N VAL A 293 -6.26 1.03 -9.28
CA VAL A 293 -7.38 1.91 -8.89
C VAL A 293 -7.13 3.36 -9.30
N ILE A 294 -5.87 3.80 -9.38
CA ILE A 294 -5.51 5.18 -9.76
C ILE A 294 -6.05 5.58 -11.14
N PRO A 295 -5.79 4.84 -12.25
CA PRO A 295 -6.35 5.17 -13.55
C PRO A 295 -7.88 5.09 -13.57
N LEU A 296 -8.51 4.18 -12.81
CA LEU A 296 -9.97 4.13 -12.71
C LEU A 296 -10.55 5.37 -12.03
N ILE A 297 -9.93 5.87 -10.96
CA ILE A 297 -10.34 7.13 -10.31
C ILE A 297 -10.24 8.30 -11.30
N LEU A 298 -9.12 8.40 -12.02
CA LEU A 298 -8.91 9.46 -13.00
C LEU A 298 -9.96 9.41 -14.13
N LEU A 299 -10.34 8.21 -14.59
CA LEU A 299 -11.31 8.02 -15.67
C LEU A 299 -12.77 8.19 -15.26
N TYR A 300 -13.12 7.77 -14.04
CA TYR A 300 -14.51 7.55 -13.64
C TYR A 300 -14.98 8.33 -12.41
N SER A 301 -14.15 9.18 -11.79
CA SER A 301 -14.55 9.98 -10.62
C SER A 301 -15.82 10.80 -10.86
N GLU A 302 -16.06 11.26 -12.08
CA GLU A 302 -17.27 12.02 -12.42
C GLU A 302 -18.55 11.19 -12.43
N PHE A 303 -18.47 9.88 -12.63
CA PHE A 303 -19.63 8.97 -12.64
C PHE A 303 -20.04 8.58 -11.22
N VAL A 304 -19.10 8.62 -10.29
CA VAL A 304 -19.30 8.32 -8.87
C VAL A 304 -19.44 9.57 -7.99
N THR A 305 -19.61 10.76 -8.59
CA THR A 305 -19.87 12.01 -7.87
C THR A 305 -21.14 12.71 -8.36
N PHE A 306 -21.76 13.47 -7.45
CA PHE A 306 -22.77 14.46 -7.76
C PHE A 306 -22.14 15.70 -8.45
N PRO A 307 -22.93 16.57 -9.09
CA PRO A 307 -22.42 17.76 -9.77
C PRO A 307 -21.59 18.70 -8.89
N ASN A 308 -21.89 18.75 -7.58
CA ASN A 308 -21.14 19.52 -6.58
C ASN A 308 -19.81 18.86 -6.15
N GLY A 309 -19.44 17.71 -6.73
CA GLY A 309 -18.22 16.97 -6.41
C GLY A 309 -18.30 16.08 -5.17
N PHE A 310 -19.46 16.00 -4.51
CA PHE A 310 -19.69 15.08 -3.40
C PHE A 310 -19.85 13.64 -3.91
N PRO A 311 -19.25 12.62 -3.28
CA PRO A 311 -19.43 11.23 -3.70
C PRO A 311 -20.90 10.78 -3.67
N ASN A 312 -21.31 9.95 -4.63
CA ASN A 312 -22.68 9.48 -4.71
C ASN A 312 -22.97 8.37 -3.69
N VAL A 313 -24.26 8.04 -3.52
CA VAL A 313 -24.69 7.05 -2.52
C VAL A 313 -24.05 5.67 -2.73
N PRO A 314 -24.00 5.09 -3.94
CA PRO A 314 -23.31 3.81 -4.17
C PRO A 314 -21.83 3.83 -3.77
N TRP A 315 -21.12 4.92 -4.06
CA TRP A 315 -19.72 5.08 -3.66
C TRP A 315 -19.57 5.11 -2.13
N ILE A 316 -20.41 5.91 -1.45
CA ILE A 316 -20.37 6.02 0.01
C ILE A 316 -20.68 4.68 0.66
N ALA A 317 -21.76 4.01 0.24
CA ALA A 317 -22.17 2.73 0.78
C ALA A 317 -21.07 1.66 0.64
N TRP A 318 -20.44 1.57 -0.54
CA TRP A 318 -19.36 0.61 -0.79
C TRP A 318 -18.14 0.86 0.10
N ASN A 319 -17.73 2.11 0.26
CA ASN A 319 -16.57 2.45 1.06
C ASN A 319 -16.83 2.34 2.57
N LEU A 320 -18.05 2.65 3.04
CA LEU A 320 -18.43 2.38 4.43
C LEU A 320 -18.42 0.88 4.74
N LEU A 321 -18.94 0.06 3.82
CA LEU A 321 -18.89 -1.40 3.95
C LEU A 321 -17.44 -1.91 3.98
N GLY A 322 -16.58 -1.42 3.08
CA GLY A 322 -15.16 -1.77 3.06
C GLY A 322 -14.43 -1.36 4.35
N CYS A 323 -14.70 -0.16 4.87
CA CYS A 323 -14.17 0.29 6.16
C CYS A 323 -14.64 -0.58 7.32
N LEU A 324 -15.92 -0.97 7.34
CA LEU A 324 -16.47 -1.83 8.37
C LEU A 324 -15.80 -3.21 8.33
N ILE A 325 -15.79 -3.87 7.17
CA ILE A 325 -15.24 -5.22 7.03
C ILE A 325 -13.74 -5.22 7.29
N PHE A 326 -12.95 -4.47 6.50
CA PHE A 326 -11.48 -4.56 6.54
C PHE A 326 -10.84 -3.65 7.60
N GLY A 327 -11.51 -2.57 7.96
CA GLY A 327 -11.03 -1.64 8.98
C GLY A 327 -11.32 -2.11 10.40
N LEU A 328 -12.48 -2.72 10.63
CA LEU A 328 -12.98 -2.99 12.00
C LEU A 328 -13.24 -4.46 12.30
N LEU A 329 -13.84 -5.24 11.40
CA LEU A 329 -14.32 -6.61 11.71
C LEU A 329 -13.30 -7.72 11.38
N HIS A 330 -12.54 -7.58 10.30
CA HIS A 330 -11.61 -8.60 9.84
C HIS A 330 -10.50 -8.82 10.87
N GLN A 331 -10.47 -10.01 11.46
CA GLN A 331 -9.53 -10.41 12.51
C GLN A 331 -9.54 -9.49 13.75
N ALA A 332 -10.71 -8.91 14.09
CA ALA A 332 -10.90 -7.89 15.14
C ALA A 332 -10.58 -8.31 16.59
N GLY A 333 -10.09 -9.52 16.84
CA GLY A 333 -9.67 -9.96 18.18
C GLY A 333 -8.15 -9.89 18.39
N MET A 334 -7.38 -9.81 17.31
CA MET A 334 -5.95 -10.09 17.36
C MET A 334 -5.15 -9.02 18.11
N ILE A 335 -5.37 -7.74 17.79
CA ILE A 335 -4.62 -6.65 18.42
C ILE A 335 -5.01 -6.49 19.90
N PRO A 336 -6.30 -6.49 20.29
CA PRO A 336 -6.71 -6.48 21.70
C PRO A 336 -6.17 -7.69 22.48
N CYS A 337 -6.19 -8.89 21.89
CA CYS A 337 -5.65 -10.10 22.53
C CYS A 337 -4.15 -9.95 22.83
N LEU A 338 -3.36 -9.46 21.88
CA LEU A 338 -1.92 -9.25 22.09
C LEU A 338 -1.63 -8.17 23.14
N ALA A 339 -2.42 -7.09 23.15
CA ALA A 339 -2.32 -6.07 24.20
C ALA A 339 -2.64 -6.64 25.59
N HIS A 340 -3.65 -7.52 25.69
CA HIS A 340 -3.98 -8.22 26.93
C HIS A 340 -2.85 -9.13 27.40
N ILE A 341 -2.29 -9.96 26.50
CA ILE A 341 -1.16 -10.85 26.80
C ILE A 341 0.06 -10.03 27.24
N ASN A 342 0.39 -8.95 26.54
CA ASN A 342 1.47 -8.05 26.96
C ASN A 342 1.26 -7.52 28.39
N GLY A 343 0.03 -7.08 28.71
CA GLY A 343 -0.32 -6.65 30.06
C GLY A 343 -0.18 -7.73 31.13
N MET A 344 -0.48 -9.00 30.81
CA MET A 344 -0.26 -10.13 31.72
C MET A 344 1.24 -10.37 31.97
N LEU A 345 2.04 -10.35 30.90
CA LEU A 345 3.48 -10.58 30.98
C LEU A 345 4.22 -9.49 31.77
N VAL A 346 3.79 -8.22 31.63
CA VAL A 346 4.39 -7.10 32.38
C VAL A 346 4.02 -7.14 33.87
N LYS A 347 2.81 -7.60 34.22
CA LYS A 347 2.32 -7.61 35.61
C LYS A 347 2.82 -8.79 36.46
N GLN A 348 3.47 -9.79 35.88
CA GLN A 348 3.98 -10.96 36.61
C GLN A 348 5.52 -10.95 36.72
N PRO A 349 6.11 -10.16 37.64
CA PRO A 349 7.46 -10.42 38.13
C PRO A 349 7.40 -11.56 39.16
N SER A 350 7.02 -12.76 38.73
CA SER A 350 7.01 -13.94 39.60
C SER A 350 8.45 -14.36 39.90
N ALA A 351 8.74 -14.68 41.16
CA ALA A 351 10.04 -15.21 41.59
C ALA A 351 10.33 -16.60 40.99
N GLU A 352 9.29 -17.31 40.54
CA GLU A 352 9.37 -18.60 39.87
C GLU A 352 9.15 -18.47 38.35
N PRO A 353 9.87 -19.25 37.53
CA PRO A 353 9.68 -19.25 36.08
C PRO A 353 8.29 -19.80 35.71
N VAL A 354 7.43 -18.95 35.14
CA VAL A 354 6.11 -19.36 34.66
C VAL A 354 6.14 -19.52 33.13
N SER A 355 5.81 -20.71 32.64
CA SER A 355 5.66 -20.97 31.20
C SER A 355 4.21 -20.70 30.75
N HIS A 356 4.06 -19.87 29.73
CA HIS A 356 2.78 -19.53 29.12
C HIS A 356 2.69 -20.19 27.73
N HIS A 357 1.62 -20.95 27.51
CA HIS A 357 1.31 -21.53 26.20
C HIS A 357 0.10 -20.82 25.62
N VAL A 358 0.27 -20.16 24.48
CA VAL A 358 -0.79 -19.43 23.79
C VAL A 358 -1.01 -20.06 22.41
N VAL A 359 -2.23 -20.51 22.17
CA VAL A 359 -2.66 -21.13 20.91
C VAL A 359 -3.60 -20.18 20.19
N PHE A 360 -3.23 -19.78 18.98
CA PHE A 360 -4.07 -19.05 18.05
C PHE A 360 -4.66 -20.05 17.06
N PHE A 361 -5.99 -20.06 16.87
CA PHE A 361 -6.67 -21.03 16.02
C PHE A 361 -7.63 -20.32 15.07
N HIS A 362 -7.52 -20.61 13.77
CA HIS A 362 -8.29 -19.97 12.70
C HIS A 362 -8.17 -18.43 12.66
N THR A 363 -7.07 -17.91 13.19
CA THR A 363 -6.69 -16.50 13.07
C THR A 363 -5.44 -16.39 12.23
N TYR A 364 -5.12 -15.17 11.80
CA TYR A 364 -3.79 -14.93 11.27
C TYR A 364 -2.72 -15.07 12.36
N MET A 365 -1.49 -15.29 11.90
CA MET A 365 -0.33 -15.40 12.77
C MET A 365 -0.09 -14.06 13.51
N PRO A 366 -0.03 -14.04 14.85
CA PRO A 366 0.07 -12.82 15.63
C PRO A 366 1.40 -12.10 15.44
N PRO A 367 1.42 -10.78 15.26
CA PRO A 367 2.66 -10.01 15.26
C PRO A 367 3.32 -9.98 16.64
N ARG A 368 4.48 -10.62 16.78
CA ARG A 368 5.11 -10.84 18.10
C ARG A 368 5.74 -9.57 18.67
N HIS A 369 6.14 -8.63 17.81
CA HIS A 369 6.74 -7.38 18.25
C HIS A 369 5.82 -6.53 19.15
N LEU A 370 4.50 -6.71 19.05
CA LEU A 370 3.52 -6.04 19.92
C LEU A 370 3.53 -6.56 21.37
N LEU A 371 4.14 -7.73 21.61
CA LEU A 371 4.37 -8.25 22.96
C LEU A 371 5.54 -7.57 23.67
N MET A 372 6.38 -6.81 22.94
CA MET A 372 7.51 -6.03 23.46
C MET A 372 8.51 -6.82 24.33
N ARG A 373 8.68 -8.12 24.06
CA ARG A 373 9.61 -8.98 24.80
C ARG A 373 11.03 -8.85 24.26
N SER A 374 11.98 -8.39 25.09
CA SER A 374 13.39 -8.31 24.68
C SER A 374 14.07 -9.68 24.68
N LEU A 375 14.87 -9.98 23.63
CA LEU A 375 15.68 -11.19 23.52
C LEU A 375 16.73 -11.33 24.64
N ASN A 376 17.21 -10.21 25.18
CA ASN A 376 18.20 -10.18 26.27
C ASN A 376 17.63 -10.66 27.61
N LEU A 377 16.30 -10.81 27.71
CA LEU A 377 15.60 -11.29 28.92
C LEU A 377 15.27 -12.79 28.87
N LYS A 378 15.71 -13.54 27.84
CA LYS A 378 15.48 -15.00 27.68
C LYS A 378 16.03 -15.89 28.82
N GLY A 379 16.58 -15.32 29.89
CA GLY A 379 17.07 -16.03 31.07
C GLY A 379 16.41 -15.66 32.41
N ARG A 380 15.40 -14.77 32.46
CA ARG A 380 14.72 -14.39 33.72
C ARG A 380 13.19 -14.43 33.59
N ALA A 381 12.61 -15.51 34.12
CA ALA A 381 11.29 -15.64 34.73
C ALA A 381 9.99 -15.87 33.91
N SER A 382 9.95 -15.81 32.58
CA SER A 382 8.77 -16.35 31.84
C SER A 382 9.06 -16.84 30.42
N GLU A 383 8.78 -18.11 30.17
CA GLU A 383 8.78 -18.69 28.82
C GLU A 383 7.40 -18.45 28.18
N LEU A 384 7.38 -18.09 26.89
CA LEU A 384 6.14 -17.91 26.12
C LEU A 384 6.27 -18.71 24.84
N HIS A 385 5.41 -19.71 24.71
CA HIS A 385 5.29 -20.54 23.52
C HIS A 385 4.03 -20.12 22.77
N ILE A 386 4.22 -19.63 21.54
CA ILE A 386 3.13 -19.25 20.63
C ILE A 386 3.01 -20.33 19.57
N GLN A 387 1.85 -20.97 19.51
CA GLN A 387 1.47 -21.90 18.46
C GLN A 387 0.32 -21.32 17.65
N THR A 388 0.35 -21.53 16.33
CA THR A 388 -0.61 -21.00 15.35
C THR A 388 -1.10 -22.10 14.43
#